data_AF-A0A914FSR3-F1
#
_entry.id   AF-A0A914FSR3-F1
#
_cell.length_a   1.000
_cell.length_b   1.000
_cell.length_c   1.000
_cell.angle_alpha   90.00
_cell.angle_beta   90.00
_cell.angle_gamma   90.00
#
_symmetry.space_group_name_H-M   'P 1'
#
loop_
_entity.id
_entity.type
_entity.pdbx_description
1 polymer ?
#
loop_
_entity_poly.entity_id
_entity_poly.type
_entity_poly.pdbx_seq_one_letter_code
_entity_poly.pdbx_strand_id
1 'polypeptide(L)'
;MLGRYYIPMLADRLIKDNFFTNFKGYLVGNGCLNDQLLFNSGIEYNYNHGFIDQRQYDQAVAQCCNGKSSEGCNWYQFTTTSPQNPCFNISLALNEANYYTGVDPYFLYFSCYLDQPDGINHFNRRPSLGASSVQIMRKHLMKQFGNTKAAKDAENDKPACSHYDDMVYWLNRMDVRNAIHVPARIQEYATCSRDVEAGYVTEINDVTPYVQRAITAGLKILFFNGDVDSVCNVVHNLQFVSNLNQTLLHPATPWNFDLNLPSTAGLYTAYKEEEEGGLKNISTNPL
;
A
#
# COMPACT_ATOMS: atom_id res chain seq x y z
N MET A 1 0.64 3.81 6.53
CA MET A 1 0.94 3.81 5.07
C MET A 1 2.37 4.27 4.70
N LEU A 2 3.22 4.66 5.66
CA LEU A 2 4.59 5.11 5.41
C LEU A 2 5.63 3.97 5.29
N GLY A 3 5.27 2.74 5.70
CA GLY A 3 6.17 1.57 5.67
C GLY A 3 6.66 1.15 4.27
N ARG A 4 6.09 1.74 3.21
CA ARG A 4 6.39 1.43 1.81
C ARG A 4 7.79 1.83 1.34
N TYR A 5 8.37 2.90 1.90
CA TYR A 5 9.73 3.35 1.56
C TYR A 5 10.78 2.89 2.57
N TYR A 6 10.36 2.71 3.83
CA TYR A 6 11.29 2.55 4.95
C TYR A 6 12.11 1.28 4.87
N ILE A 7 11.50 0.14 4.54
CA ILE A 7 12.21 -1.14 4.55
C ILE A 7 13.32 -1.17 3.48
N PRO A 8 13.05 -0.88 2.19
CA PRO A 8 14.12 -0.86 1.18
C PRO A 8 15.20 0.21 1.46
N MET A 9 14.81 1.40 1.94
CA MET A 9 15.76 2.46 2.26
C MET A 9 16.64 2.12 3.46
N LEU A 10 16.05 1.51 4.50
CA LEU A 10 16.79 1.05 5.68
C LEU A 10 17.72 -0.09 5.29
N ALA A 11 17.26 -1.05 4.49
CA ALA A 11 18.10 -2.13 3.97
C ALA A 11 19.33 -1.58 3.23
N ASP A 12 19.17 -0.57 2.37
CA ASP A 12 20.28 0.10 1.68
C ASP A 12 21.29 0.80 2.61
N ARG A 13 20.88 1.14 3.84
CA ARG A 13 21.79 1.62 4.88
C ARG A 13 22.46 0.47 5.62
N LEU A 14 21.71 -0.57 5.98
CA LEU A 14 22.21 -1.74 6.72
C LEU A 14 23.23 -2.55 5.92
N ILE A 15 23.10 -2.62 4.59
CA ILE A 15 24.11 -3.27 3.72
C ILE A 15 25.51 -2.64 3.87
N LYS A 16 25.57 -1.34 4.18
CA LYS A 16 26.83 -0.59 4.33
C LYS A 16 27.31 -0.50 5.78
N ASP A 17 26.57 -1.10 6.70
CA ASP A 17 26.81 -0.98 8.13
C ASP A 17 27.68 -2.14 8.65
N ASN A 18 28.70 -1.79 9.43
CA ASN A 18 29.66 -2.76 9.97
C ASN A 18 29.18 -3.47 11.25
N PHE A 19 28.06 -3.04 11.84
CA PHE A 19 27.45 -3.66 13.02
C PHE A 19 26.41 -4.70 12.63
N PHE A 20 25.63 -4.45 11.56
CA PHE A 20 24.55 -5.35 11.10
C PHE A 20 25.02 -6.39 10.06
N THR A 21 26.18 -7.00 10.28
CA THR A 21 26.81 -7.97 9.35
C THR A 21 25.98 -9.23 9.08
N ASN A 22 25.04 -9.56 9.97
CA ASN A 22 24.14 -10.70 9.84
C ASN A 22 22.80 -10.35 9.16
N PHE A 23 22.64 -9.14 8.62
CA PHE A 23 21.45 -8.79 7.86
C PHE A 23 21.39 -9.60 6.56
N LYS A 24 20.37 -10.45 6.40
CA LYS A 24 20.24 -11.40 5.26
C LYS A 24 19.09 -11.10 4.32
N GLY A 25 18.20 -10.19 4.67
CA GLY A 25 17.00 -9.98 3.89
C GLY A 25 15.91 -9.22 4.64
N TYR A 26 14.83 -8.95 3.92
CA TYR A 26 13.65 -8.29 4.46
C TYR A 26 12.38 -8.73 3.74
N LEU A 27 11.26 -8.48 4.39
CA LEU A 27 9.92 -8.76 3.87
C LEU A 27 9.09 -7.47 3.89
N VAL A 28 8.28 -7.28 2.85
CA VAL A 28 7.40 -6.11 2.71
C VAL A 28 5.98 -6.62 2.41
N GLY A 29 5.08 -6.36 3.34
CA GLY A 29 3.65 -6.66 3.20
C GLY A 29 2.90 -5.48 2.61
N ASN A 30 2.11 -5.70 1.56
CA ASN A 30 1.27 -4.68 0.92
C ASN A 30 2.06 -3.38 0.66
N GLY A 31 3.23 -3.53 0.02
CA GLY A 31 4.14 -2.42 -0.25
C GLY A 31 3.60 -1.52 -1.36
N CYS A 32 3.48 -0.23 -1.10
CA CYS A 32 3.24 0.78 -2.12
C CYS A 32 4.59 1.25 -2.72
N LEU A 33 5.20 0.41 -3.55
CA LEU A 33 6.62 0.47 -3.96
C LEU A 33 6.95 1.48 -5.07
N ASN A 34 5.98 1.79 -5.93
CA ASN A 34 6.17 2.69 -7.07
C ASN A 34 4.86 3.42 -7.34
N ASP A 35 4.86 4.74 -7.20
CA ASP A 35 3.64 5.55 -7.21
C ASP A 35 2.94 5.50 -8.58
N GLN A 36 3.68 5.44 -9.68
CA GLN A 36 3.10 5.35 -11.03
C GLN A 36 2.40 4.01 -11.24
N LEU A 37 3.10 2.90 -10.96
CA LEU A 37 2.53 1.56 -11.08
C LEU A 37 1.34 1.39 -10.14
N LEU A 38 1.42 1.94 -8.93
CA LEU A 38 0.33 1.92 -7.95
C LEU A 38 -0.91 2.67 -8.44
N PHE A 39 -0.73 3.89 -8.93
CA PHE A 39 -1.83 4.71 -9.41
C PHE A 39 -2.50 4.08 -10.64
N ASN A 40 -1.70 3.65 -11.62
CA ASN A 40 -2.22 3.06 -12.85
C ASN A 40 -2.94 1.73 -12.59
N SER A 41 -2.33 0.83 -11.82
CA SER A 41 -2.96 -0.45 -11.45
C SER A 41 -4.21 -0.27 -10.59
N GLY A 42 -4.31 0.80 -9.79
CA GLY A 42 -5.51 1.08 -9.01
C GLY A 42 -6.76 1.28 -9.87
N ILE A 43 -6.62 1.84 -11.08
CA ILE A 43 -7.75 2.01 -12.01
C ILE A 43 -8.21 0.65 -12.55
N GLU A 44 -7.25 -0.18 -13.02
CA GLU A 44 -7.53 -1.55 -13.44
C GLU A 44 -8.16 -2.37 -12.32
N TYR A 45 -7.63 -2.21 -11.10
CA TYR A 45 -8.10 -2.93 -9.94
C TYR A 45 -9.55 -2.56 -9.62
N ASN A 46 -9.88 -1.26 -9.59
CA ASN A 46 -11.25 -0.80 -9.38
C ASN A 46 -12.21 -1.29 -10.48
N TYR A 47 -11.79 -1.24 -11.75
CA TYR A 47 -12.61 -1.70 -12.86
C TYR A 47 -12.87 -3.21 -12.78
N ASN A 48 -11.82 -4.01 -12.60
CA ASN A 48 -11.92 -5.47 -12.53
C ASN A 48 -12.61 -5.98 -11.24
N HIS A 49 -12.77 -5.13 -10.23
CA HIS A 49 -13.55 -5.41 -9.02
C HIS A 49 -14.96 -4.81 -9.05
N GLY A 50 -15.38 -4.23 -10.18
CA GLY A 50 -16.76 -3.79 -10.42
C GLY A 50 -17.11 -2.41 -9.85
N PHE A 51 -16.13 -1.59 -9.47
CA PHE A 51 -16.37 -0.24 -8.94
C PHE A 51 -16.51 0.83 -10.04
N ILE A 52 -16.21 0.49 -11.29
CA ILE A 52 -16.31 1.38 -12.45
C ILE A 52 -17.20 0.71 -13.48
N ASP A 53 -18.23 1.42 -13.96
CA ASP A 53 -19.10 0.88 -15.00
C ASP A 53 -18.40 0.87 -16.37
N GLN A 54 -18.75 -0.11 -17.22
CA GLN A 54 -18.16 -0.29 -18.55
C GLN A 54 -18.18 0.99 -19.39
N ARG A 55 -19.27 1.75 -19.36
CA ARG A 55 -19.41 2.95 -20.19
C ARG A 55 -18.49 4.06 -19.71
N GLN A 56 -18.43 4.29 -18.40
CA GLN A 56 -17.49 5.24 -17.81
C GLN A 56 -16.05 4.86 -18.13
N TYR A 57 -15.71 3.57 -18.02
CA TYR A 57 -14.37 3.07 -18.33
C TYR A 57 -14.00 3.32 -19.79
N ASP A 58 -14.85 2.89 -20.74
CA ASP A 58 -14.61 3.05 -22.17
C ASP A 58 -14.49 4.53 -22.58
N GLN A 59 -15.34 5.39 -22.01
CA GLN A 59 -15.30 6.83 -22.27
C GLN A 59 -14.00 7.46 -21.78
N ALA A 60 -13.57 7.11 -20.57
CA ALA A 60 -12.33 7.60 -20.01
C ALA A 60 -11.12 7.15 -20.86
N VAL A 61 -11.10 5.88 -21.26
CA VAL A 61 -10.05 5.30 -22.10
C VAL A 61 -10.00 5.97 -23.47
N ALA A 62 -11.16 6.16 -24.11
CA ALA A 62 -11.25 6.85 -25.40
C ALA A 62 -10.74 8.30 -25.31
N GLN A 63 -11.09 9.00 -24.23
CA GLN A 63 -10.72 10.40 -24.02
C GLN A 63 -9.24 10.59 -23.66
N CYS A 64 -8.70 9.74 -22.80
CA CYS A 64 -7.40 9.96 -22.16
C CYS A 64 -6.27 9.10 -22.71
N CYS A 65 -6.60 7.94 -23.26
CA CYS A 65 -5.61 6.95 -23.66
C CYS A 65 -5.52 6.79 -25.19
N ASN A 66 -6.09 7.73 -25.95
CA ASN A 66 -6.16 7.70 -27.41
C ASN A 66 -6.76 6.39 -27.97
N GLY A 67 -7.74 5.81 -27.26
CA GLY A 67 -8.37 4.54 -27.64
C GLY A 67 -7.48 3.29 -27.49
N LYS A 68 -6.31 3.40 -26.85
CA LYS A 68 -5.52 2.25 -26.39
C LYS A 68 -6.18 1.61 -25.16
N SER A 69 -5.76 0.41 -24.75
CA SER A 69 -6.21 -0.15 -23.47
C SER A 69 -5.78 0.74 -22.29
N SER A 70 -6.56 0.73 -21.21
CA SER A 70 -6.20 1.40 -19.96
C SER A 70 -4.89 0.85 -19.36
N GLU A 71 -4.60 -0.44 -19.52
CA GLU A 71 -3.33 -1.07 -19.13
C GLU A 71 -2.10 -0.39 -19.77
N GLY A 72 -2.24 0.12 -21.00
CA GLY A 72 -1.20 0.84 -21.72
C GLY A 72 -1.16 2.35 -21.45
N CYS A 73 -2.00 2.85 -20.54
CA CYS A 73 -2.22 4.26 -20.29
C CYS A 73 -1.51 4.73 -19.01
N ASN A 74 -0.75 5.83 -19.12
CA ASN A 74 -0.07 6.41 -17.97
C ASN A 74 -0.97 7.43 -17.24
N TRP A 75 -2.00 6.94 -16.56
CA TRP A 75 -2.94 7.77 -15.81
C TRP A 75 -2.28 8.65 -14.75
N TYR A 76 -1.25 8.13 -14.08
CA TYR A 76 -0.44 8.86 -13.11
C TYR A 76 0.13 10.16 -13.69
N GLN A 77 0.62 10.12 -14.93
CA GLN A 77 1.20 11.30 -15.58
C GLN A 77 0.19 12.45 -15.72
N PHE A 78 -1.08 12.14 -15.99
CA PHE A 78 -2.13 13.17 -16.06
C PHE A 78 -2.34 13.85 -14.72
N THR A 79 -2.11 13.14 -13.61
CA THR A 79 -2.20 13.68 -12.27
C THR A 79 -0.94 14.41 -11.80
N THR A 80 0.24 14.14 -12.39
CA THR A 80 1.52 14.76 -11.95
C THR A 80 2.02 15.90 -12.82
N THR A 81 1.42 16.15 -13.99
CA THR A 81 1.88 17.21 -14.90
C THR A 81 1.14 18.54 -14.74
N SER A 82 -0.19 18.53 -14.70
CA SER A 82 -0.99 19.76 -14.60
C SER A 82 -2.42 19.47 -14.13
N PRO A 83 -2.94 20.21 -13.13
CA PRO A 83 -4.36 20.15 -12.74
C PRO A 83 -5.34 20.58 -13.84
N GLN A 84 -4.87 21.25 -14.90
CA GLN A 84 -5.68 21.67 -16.04
C GLN A 84 -5.78 20.58 -17.12
N ASN A 85 -5.07 19.47 -16.98
CA ASN A 85 -5.20 18.36 -17.90
C ASN A 85 -6.64 17.80 -17.84
N PRO A 86 -7.35 17.64 -18.98
CA PRO A 86 -8.73 17.15 -18.98
C PRO A 86 -8.88 15.75 -18.38
N CYS A 87 -7.79 14.97 -18.34
CA CYS A 87 -7.74 13.64 -17.75
C CYS A 87 -7.39 13.64 -16.26
N PHE A 88 -7.05 14.78 -15.66
CA PHE A 88 -6.68 14.86 -14.25
C PHE A 88 -7.79 14.34 -13.33
N ASN A 89 -8.99 14.92 -13.43
CA ASN A 89 -10.13 14.53 -12.58
C ASN A 89 -10.66 13.14 -12.93
N ILE A 90 -10.59 12.75 -14.21
CA ILE A 90 -11.00 11.41 -14.66
C ILE A 90 -10.09 10.37 -14.02
N SER A 91 -8.78 10.56 -14.09
CA SER A 91 -7.78 9.65 -13.52
C SER A 91 -7.97 9.48 -12.01
N LEU A 92 -8.18 10.58 -11.28
CA LEU A 92 -8.46 10.53 -9.84
C LEU A 92 -9.77 9.81 -9.53
N ALA A 93 -10.85 10.11 -10.24
CA ALA A 93 -12.15 9.50 -9.99
C ALA A 93 -12.13 7.98 -10.22
N LEU A 94 -11.41 7.51 -11.25
CA LEU A 94 -11.27 6.08 -11.51
C LEU A 94 -10.38 5.38 -10.46
N ASN A 95 -9.27 6.01 -10.07
CA ASN A 95 -8.36 5.44 -9.08
C ASN A 95 -9.01 5.36 -7.67
N GLU A 96 -9.86 6.33 -7.34
CA GLU A 96 -10.52 6.46 -6.04
C GLU A 96 -11.93 5.82 -6.01
N ALA A 97 -12.31 5.04 -7.04
CA ALA A 97 -13.70 4.62 -7.26
C ALA A 97 -14.31 3.82 -6.09
N ASN A 98 -13.57 2.88 -5.50
CA ASN A 98 -14.07 2.08 -4.38
C ASN A 98 -14.11 2.83 -3.04
N TYR A 99 -13.29 3.86 -2.85
CA TYR A 99 -13.12 4.46 -1.54
C TYR A 99 -14.36 5.22 -1.05
N TYR A 100 -15.21 5.69 -1.97
CA TYR A 100 -16.44 6.42 -1.64
C TYR A 100 -17.68 5.54 -1.60
N THR A 101 -17.52 4.21 -1.63
CA THR A 101 -18.64 3.25 -1.65
C THR A 101 -19.04 2.73 -0.27
N GLY A 102 -18.22 2.98 0.76
CA GLY A 102 -18.42 2.46 2.11
C GLY A 102 -17.86 1.05 2.34
N VAL A 103 -17.19 0.45 1.34
CA VAL A 103 -16.38 -0.76 1.51
C VAL A 103 -15.04 -0.42 2.16
N ASP A 104 -14.45 -1.39 2.87
CA ASP A 104 -13.10 -1.23 3.43
C ASP A 104 -12.05 -1.34 2.30
N PRO A 105 -11.29 -0.27 2.00
CA PRO A 105 -10.29 -0.32 0.93
C PRO A 105 -9.10 -1.22 1.26
N TYR A 106 -8.86 -1.57 2.53
CA TYR A 106 -7.81 -2.52 2.95
C TYR A 106 -8.27 -3.98 2.86
N PHE A 107 -9.58 -4.22 2.78
CA PHE A 107 -10.18 -5.56 2.59
C PHE A 107 -11.57 -5.41 1.95
N LEU A 108 -11.64 -5.40 0.62
CA LEU A 108 -12.87 -5.04 -0.11
C LEU A 108 -14.09 -5.89 0.18
N TYR A 109 -13.89 -7.17 0.49
CA TYR A 109 -14.99 -8.12 0.70
C TYR A 109 -15.32 -8.35 2.19
N PHE A 110 -14.70 -7.58 3.08
CA PHE A 110 -15.04 -7.62 4.49
C PHE A 110 -16.22 -6.69 4.77
N SER A 111 -17.16 -7.15 5.59
CA SER A 111 -18.28 -6.33 6.04
C SER A 111 -17.89 -5.56 7.29
N CYS A 112 -17.95 -4.23 7.21
CA CYS A 112 -17.74 -3.37 8.37
C CYS A 112 -18.89 -3.54 9.36
N TYR A 113 -18.61 -3.89 10.62
CA TYR A 113 -19.62 -3.91 11.67
C TYR A 113 -20.01 -2.46 12.05
N LEU A 114 -21.02 -1.92 11.40
CA LEU A 114 -21.55 -0.57 11.68
C LEU A 114 -22.66 -0.57 12.74
N ASP A 115 -23.01 -1.74 13.28
CA ASP A 115 -24.25 -2.00 14.04
C ASP A 115 -24.03 -2.50 15.49
N GLN A 116 -22.85 -2.29 16.09
CA GLN A 116 -22.62 -2.69 17.49
C GLN A 116 -23.33 -1.74 18.49
N PRO A 117 -24.22 -2.24 19.39
CA PRO A 117 -24.93 -1.43 20.38
C PRO A 117 -24.00 -0.72 21.38
N ASP A 118 -22.83 -1.31 21.61
CA ASP A 118 -21.81 -0.84 22.55
C ASP A 118 -20.71 -0.02 21.84
N GLY A 119 -20.82 0.12 20.52
CA GLY A 119 -19.94 0.91 19.66
C GLY A 119 -20.35 2.38 19.64
N ILE A 120 -20.00 3.11 20.70
CA ILE A 120 -19.79 4.58 20.73
C ILE A 120 -20.67 5.37 19.73
N ASN A 121 -21.96 5.44 20.03
CA ASN A 121 -22.94 6.34 19.42
C ASN A 121 -22.69 7.84 19.76
N HIS A 122 -21.43 8.30 19.70
CA HIS A 122 -21.08 9.71 19.96
C HIS A 122 -20.54 10.50 18.77
N PHE A 123 -20.55 9.93 17.56
CA PHE A 123 -20.34 10.72 16.34
C PHE A 123 -21.62 10.80 15.51
N ASN A 124 -22.61 11.55 16.01
CA ASN A 124 -23.73 12.12 15.25
C ASN A 124 -23.29 13.18 14.22
N ARG A 125 -22.08 13.06 13.67
CA ARG A 125 -21.65 13.72 12.45
C ARG A 125 -21.43 12.60 11.46
N ARG A 126 -22.20 12.61 10.37
CA ARG A 126 -21.97 11.77 9.18
C ARG A 126 -20.46 11.59 8.99
N PRO A 127 -19.87 10.43 9.31
CA PRO A 127 -18.47 10.23 9.02
C PRO A 127 -18.38 10.27 7.50
N SER A 128 -17.51 11.11 6.96
CA SER A 128 -17.08 10.99 5.56
C SER A 128 -16.37 9.64 5.42
N LEU A 129 -17.17 8.60 5.17
CA LEU A 129 -16.86 7.17 5.13
C LEU A 129 -15.80 6.76 4.08
N GLY A 130 -15.05 7.68 3.47
CA GLY A 130 -14.21 7.37 2.31
C GLY A 130 -12.84 8.05 2.29
N ALA A 131 -12.30 8.43 3.43
CA ALA A 131 -11.30 9.50 3.41
C ALA A 131 -9.86 9.09 3.72
N SER A 132 -9.57 8.13 4.60
CA SER A 132 -8.19 8.03 5.12
C SER A 132 -7.13 7.61 4.09
N SER A 133 -7.43 6.66 3.21
CA SER A 133 -6.48 6.07 2.26
C SER A 133 -6.50 6.82 0.92
N VAL A 134 -7.67 7.30 0.48
CA VAL A 134 -7.81 8.31 -0.59
C VAL A 134 -6.97 9.53 -0.29
N GLN A 135 -7.10 10.06 0.92
CA GLN A 135 -6.47 11.31 1.27
C GLN A 135 -4.96 11.20 1.32
N ILE A 136 -4.35 10.04 1.58
CA ILE A 136 -2.88 9.96 1.59
C ILE A 136 -2.32 10.11 0.18
N MET A 137 -2.86 9.37 -0.80
CA MET A 137 -2.42 9.49 -2.20
C MET A 137 -2.84 10.85 -2.79
N ARG A 138 -4.08 11.27 -2.57
CA ARG A 138 -4.59 12.57 -3.01
C ARG A 138 -3.86 13.74 -2.35
N LYS A 139 -3.57 13.72 -1.04
CA LYS A 139 -2.76 14.76 -0.38
C LYS A 139 -1.32 14.73 -0.88
N HIS A 140 -0.73 13.55 -1.11
CA HIS A 140 0.62 13.46 -1.66
C HIS A 140 0.69 14.12 -3.04
N LEU A 141 -0.24 13.77 -3.95
CA LEU A 141 -0.36 14.39 -5.27
C LEU A 141 -0.66 15.90 -5.17
N MET A 142 -1.61 16.32 -4.32
CA MET A 142 -1.96 17.75 -4.17
C MET A 142 -0.87 18.59 -3.49
N LYS A 143 -0.10 18.02 -2.55
CA LYS A 143 1.10 18.64 -1.95
C LYS A 143 2.17 18.88 -3.03
N GLN A 144 2.31 17.96 -3.99
CA GLN A 144 3.25 18.09 -5.11
C GLN A 144 2.96 19.33 -5.99
N PHE A 145 1.73 19.84 -6.00
CA PHE A 145 1.32 21.05 -6.73
C PHE A 145 1.05 22.30 -5.86
N GLY A 146 1.44 22.29 -4.59
CA GLY A 146 1.33 23.47 -3.72
C GLY A 146 -0.09 23.87 -3.32
N ASN A 147 -1.09 23.00 -3.47
CA ASN A 147 -2.48 23.31 -3.09
C ASN A 147 -2.79 22.84 -1.66
N THR A 148 -2.56 23.71 -0.67
CA THR A 148 -2.65 23.42 0.77
C THR A 148 -4.08 23.45 1.34
N LYS A 149 -5.09 23.83 0.54
CA LYS A 149 -6.47 24.06 1.02
C LYS A 149 -7.29 22.77 1.18
N ALA A 150 -7.10 21.78 0.30
CA ALA A 150 -7.80 20.50 0.34
C ALA A 150 -7.31 19.54 1.45
N ALA A 151 -6.19 19.85 2.11
CA ALA A 151 -5.63 19.04 3.19
C ALA A 151 -6.34 19.25 4.55
N LYS A 152 -7.09 20.36 4.70
CA LYS A 152 -7.73 20.76 5.97
C LYS A 152 -9.10 20.11 6.19
N ASP A 153 -9.85 19.82 5.12
CA ASP A 153 -11.22 19.27 5.23
C ASP A 153 -11.26 17.77 5.62
N ALA A 154 -10.10 17.12 5.69
CA ALA A 154 -9.85 15.73 6.09
C ALA A 154 -9.91 15.47 7.62
N GLU A 155 -10.50 16.42 8.36
CA GLU A 155 -10.19 16.68 9.77
C GLU A 155 -10.73 15.64 10.76
N ASN A 156 -11.51 14.63 10.33
CA ASN A 156 -12.14 13.64 11.22
C ASN A 156 -12.03 12.18 10.75
N ASP A 157 -11.26 11.89 9.71
CA ASP A 157 -11.38 10.59 9.04
C ASP A 157 -10.37 9.56 9.56
N LYS A 158 -10.79 8.77 10.56
CA LYS A 158 -10.18 7.46 10.80
C LYS A 158 -10.47 6.57 9.58
N PRO A 159 -9.59 5.64 9.18
CA PRO A 159 -9.94 4.64 8.20
C PRO A 159 -11.28 3.98 8.53
N ALA A 160 -12.25 4.16 7.63
CA ALA A 160 -13.51 3.44 7.71
C ALA A 160 -13.13 1.97 7.51
N CYS A 161 -13.32 1.12 8.52
CA CYS A 161 -13.02 -0.31 8.37
C CYS A 161 -12.22 -0.93 9.51
N SER A 162 -11.27 -0.16 9.98
CA SER A 162 -10.24 -0.61 10.90
C SER A 162 -10.69 -0.48 12.36
N HIS A 163 -10.84 -1.60 13.04
CA HIS A 163 -11.00 -1.67 14.49
C HIS A 163 -9.71 -1.20 15.20
N TYR A 164 -9.41 0.10 15.19
CA TYR A 164 -8.24 0.67 15.87
C TYR A 164 -8.43 0.85 17.37
N ASP A 165 -9.66 0.81 17.86
CA ASP A 165 -9.95 1.39 19.15
C ASP A 165 -9.59 0.44 20.31
N ASP A 166 -9.71 -0.89 20.14
CA ASP A 166 -9.38 -1.86 21.20
C ASP A 166 -7.90 -1.76 21.64
N MET A 167 -6.99 -1.65 20.68
CA MET A 167 -5.56 -1.50 20.96
C MET A 167 -5.27 -0.12 21.57
N VAL A 168 -5.92 0.94 21.11
CA VAL A 168 -5.76 2.29 21.65
C VAL A 168 -6.21 2.33 23.11
N TYR A 169 -7.34 1.71 23.46
CA TYR A 169 -7.79 1.60 24.84
C TYR A 169 -6.81 0.81 25.69
N TRP A 170 -6.40 -0.37 25.22
CA TRP A 170 -5.48 -1.23 25.96
C TRP A 170 -4.12 -0.57 26.20
N LEU A 171 -3.50 0.02 25.17
CA LEU A 171 -2.19 0.69 25.26
C LEU A 171 -2.22 1.97 26.10
N ASN A 172 -3.39 2.56 26.33
CA ASN A 172 -3.52 3.75 27.17
C ASN A 172 -3.84 3.46 28.64
N ARG A 173 -4.10 2.21 29.01
CA ARG A 173 -4.22 1.86 30.43
C ARG A 173 -2.91 2.15 31.16
N MET A 174 -3.01 2.77 32.34
CA MET A 174 -1.82 3.15 33.13
C MET A 174 -0.95 1.94 33.50
N ASP A 175 -1.55 0.81 33.86
CA ASP A 175 -0.82 -0.40 34.20
C ASP A 175 -0.06 -0.97 32.99
N VAL A 176 -0.68 -0.96 31.80
CA VAL A 176 -0.02 -1.34 30.54
C VAL A 176 1.12 -0.38 30.21
N ARG A 177 0.88 0.93 30.22
CA ARG A 177 1.92 1.96 29.97
C ARG A 177 3.11 1.82 30.92
N ASN A 178 2.85 1.56 32.20
CA ASN A 178 3.90 1.32 33.19
C ASN A 178 4.68 0.02 32.89
N ALA A 179 3.98 -1.05 32.50
CA ALA A 179 4.59 -2.34 32.18
C ALA A 179 5.51 -2.27 30.95
N ILE A 180 5.18 -1.45 29.94
CA ILE A 180 6.04 -1.19 28.77
C ILE A 180 6.92 0.05 28.95
N HIS A 181 7.08 0.54 30.19
CA HIS A 181 7.98 1.62 30.59
C HIS A 181 7.76 2.95 29.87
N VAL A 182 6.53 3.27 29.49
CA VAL A 182 6.17 4.58 28.91
C VAL A 182 6.20 5.64 30.02
N PRO A 183 7.06 6.67 29.93
CA PRO A 183 7.11 7.71 30.95
C PRO A 183 5.80 8.49 31.05
N ALA A 184 5.41 8.87 32.28
CA ALA A 184 4.14 9.57 32.54
C ALA A 184 3.97 10.89 31.77
N ARG A 185 5.06 11.53 31.34
CA ARG A 185 5.04 12.77 30.55
C ARG A 185 4.68 12.57 29.07
N ILE A 186 4.73 11.34 28.57
CA ILE A 186 4.44 11.04 27.17
C ILE A 186 2.93 11.10 26.97
N GLN A 187 2.49 11.67 25.86
CA GLN A 187 1.09 11.77 25.47
C GLN A 187 0.41 10.39 25.39
N GLU A 188 -0.92 10.41 25.28
CA GLU A 188 -1.69 9.21 25.00
C GLU A 188 -1.24 8.58 23.67
N TYR A 189 -1.25 7.25 23.64
CA TYR A 189 -1.01 6.48 22.46
C TYR A 189 -2.15 6.71 21.45
N ALA A 190 -1.77 6.96 20.19
CA ALA A 190 -2.67 6.96 19.05
C ALA A 190 -2.02 6.15 17.93
N THR A 191 -2.83 5.38 17.19
CA THR A 191 -2.33 4.52 16.10
C THR A 191 -1.67 5.31 14.97
N CYS A 192 -2.16 6.52 14.69
CA CYS A 192 -1.62 7.42 13.67
C CYS A 192 -1.45 8.83 14.24
N SER A 193 -0.31 9.46 13.98
CA SER A 193 -0.07 10.87 14.32
C SER A 193 -0.31 11.76 13.11
N ARG A 194 -1.29 12.67 13.22
CA ARG A 194 -1.59 13.67 12.18
C ARG A 194 -0.50 14.70 12.03
N ASP A 195 0.17 15.07 13.12
CA ASP A 195 1.28 16.03 13.08
C ASP A 195 2.44 15.48 12.26
N VAL A 196 2.75 14.18 12.44
CA VAL A 196 3.74 13.48 11.62
C VAL A 196 3.29 13.42 10.17
N GLU A 197 2.05 13.03 9.88
CA GLU A 197 1.52 13.00 8.50
C GLU A 197 1.56 14.38 7.81
N ALA A 198 1.11 15.42 8.51
CA ALA A 198 1.07 16.78 8.01
C ALA A 198 2.48 17.31 7.72
N GLY A 199 3.42 17.05 8.63
CA GLY A 199 4.84 17.43 8.51
C GLY A 199 5.66 16.55 7.57
N TYR A 200 5.17 15.36 7.19
CA TYR A 200 5.91 14.46 6.31
C TYR A 200 5.99 15.00 4.88
N VAL A 201 7.20 14.98 4.33
CA VAL A 201 7.51 15.32 2.94
C VAL A 201 8.05 14.06 2.27
N THR A 202 7.37 13.60 1.23
CA THR A 202 7.81 12.45 0.44
C THR A 202 8.82 12.93 -0.59
N GLU A 203 10.04 12.40 -0.53
CA GLU A 203 11.12 12.72 -1.48
C GLU A 203 11.31 11.64 -2.55
N ILE A 204 10.72 10.46 -2.35
CA ILE A 204 10.90 9.27 -3.19
C ILE A 204 9.52 8.75 -3.59
N ASN A 205 9.33 8.52 -4.88
CA ASN A 205 8.13 7.94 -5.47
C ASN A 205 8.35 6.54 -6.07
N ASP A 206 9.60 6.06 -6.05
CA ASP A 206 10.01 4.77 -6.60
C ASP A 206 11.14 4.15 -5.77
N VAL A 207 10.90 2.97 -5.19
CA VAL A 207 11.91 2.24 -4.42
C VAL A 207 12.77 1.30 -5.26
N THR A 208 12.52 1.19 -6.57
CA THR A 208 13.27 0.31 -7.49
C THR A 208 14.79 0.38 -7.29
N PRO A 209 15.43 1.56 -7.20
CA PRO A 209 16.88 1.62 -7.04
C PRO A 209 17.38 1.00 -5.72
N TYR A 210 16.59 1.08 -4.65
CA TYR A 210 16.95 0.52 -3.34
C TYR A 210 16.82 -1.00 -3.34
N VAL A 211 15.75 -1.52 -3.97
CA VAL A 211 15.52 -2.95 -4.12
C VAL A 211 16.60 -3.58 -5.01
N GLN A 212 16.98 -2.93 -6.12
CA GLN A 212 18.08 -3.39 -6.97
C GLN A 212 19.40 -3.49 -6.21
N ARG A 213 19.75 -2.47 -5.40
CA ARG A 213 20.96 -2.52 -4.56
C ARG A 213 20.91 -3.64 -3.52
N ALA A 214 19.74 -3.92 -2.95
CA ALA A 214 19.56 -5.05 -2.05
C ALA A 214 19.75 -6.41 -2.75
N ILE A 215 19.24 -6.56 -3.98
CA ILE A 215 19.44 -7.76 -4.80
C ILE A 215 20.93 -7.96 -5.11
N THR A 216 21.61 -6.92 -5.59
CA THR A 216 23.06 -6.97 -5.88
C THR A 216 23.89 -7.28 -4.64
N ALA A 217 23.43 -6.89 -3.45
CA ALA A 217 24.08 -7.23 -2.18
C ALA A 217 23.77 -8.66 -1.69
N GLY A 218 23.04 -9.47 -2.47
CA GLY A 218 22.70 -10.85 -2.13
C GLY A 218 21.67 -10.98 -1.00
N LEU A 219 20.83 -9.96 -0.78
CA LEU A 219 19.76 -10.03 0.20
C LEU A 219 18.56 -10.82 -0.33
N LYS A 220 17.96 -11.63 0.55
CA LYS A 220 16.69 -12.31 0.30
C LYS A 220 15.54 -11.33 0.50
N ILE A 221 14.66 -11.20 -0.49
CA ILE A 221 13.57 -10.22 -0.46
C ILE A 221 12.25 -10.93 -0.72
N LEU A 222 11.28 -10.73 0.17
CA LEU A 222 9.91 -11.23 -0.01
C LEU A 222 8.92 -10.06 -0.06
N PHE A 223 8.22 -9.93 -1.17
CA PHE A 223 7.01 -9.10 -1.26
C PHE A 223 5.80 -10.00 -1.10
N PHE A 224 4.91 -9.68 -0.16
CA PHE A 224 3.66 -10.40 0.03
C PHE A 224 2.49 -9.42 0.07
N ASN A 225 1.35 -9.83 -0.46
CA ASN A 225 0.19 -8.96 -0.64
C ASN A 225 -1.09 -9.73 -0.31
N GLY A 226 -1.98 -9.09 0.46
CA GLY A 226 -3.41 -9.43 0.38
C GLY A 226 -3.94 -9.05 -1.01
N ASP A 227 -4.59 -9.98 -1.70
CA ASP A 227 -5.11 -9.80 -3.05
C ASP A 227 -6.37 -8.91 -3.13
N VAL A 228 -7.03 -8.72 -1.99
CA VAL A 228 -8.23 -7.87 -1.81
C VAL A 228 -7.93 -6.50 -1.19
N ASP A 229 -6.66 -6.14 -1.05
CA ASP A 229 -6.24 -4.78 -0.67
C ASP A 229 -6.23 -3.89 -1.92
N SER A 230 -7.01 -2.83 -1.90
CA SER A 230 -7.04 -1.85 -2.99
C SER A 230 -6.08 -0.68 -2.81
N VAL A 231 -5.56 -0.49 -1.60
CA VAL A 231 -4.69 0.63 -1.25
C VAL A 231 -3.28 0.43 -1.80
N CYS A 232 -2.67 -0.72 -1.54
CA CYS A 232 -1.39 -1.13 -2.09
C CYS A 232 -1.58 -2.47 -2.82
N ASN A 233 -2.32 -2.41 -3.93
CA ASN A 233 -2.86 -3.59 -4.58
C ASN A 233 -1.81 -4.57 -5.10
N VAL A 234 -2.22 -5.83 -5.22
CA VAL A 234 -1.34 -6.93 -5.67
C VAL A 234 -0.85 -6.73 -7.11
N VAL A 235 -1.65 -6.12 -8.00
CA VAL A 235 -1.30 -5.91 -9.41
C VAL A 235 -0.10 -4.98 -9.54
N HIS A 236 -0.06 -3.89 -8.75
CA HIS A 236 1.10 -3.00 -8.65
C HIS A 236 2.37 -3.76 -8.24
N ASN A 237 2.29 -4.62 -7.23
CA ASN A 237 3.45 -5.36 -6.73
C ASN A 237 3.93 -6.41 -7.74
N LEU A 238 3.01 -7.08 -8.45
CA LEU A 238 3.35 -7.99 -9.55
C LEU A 238 4.10 -7.25 -10.68
N GLN A 239 3.59 -6.10 -11.11
CA GLN A 239 4.25 -5.26 -12.12
C GLN A 239 5.62 -4.77 -11.63
N PHE A 240 5.72 -4.32 -10.38
CA PHE A 240 6.97 -3.87 -9.78
C PHE A 240 8.03 -4.96 -9.80
N VAL A 241 7.71 -6.16 -9.28
CA VAL A 241 8.66 -7.28 -9.23
C VAL A 241 9.06 -7.74 -10.63
N SER A 242 8.11 -7.79 -11.58
CA SER A 242 8.41 -8.10 -12.98
C SER A 242 9.39 -7.09 -13.59
N ASN A 243 9.24 -5.79 -13.27
CA ASN A 243 10.08 -4.72 -13.79
C ASN A 243 11.49 -4.69 -13.19
N LEU A 244 11.77 -5.50 -12.15
CA LEU A 244 13.14 -5.70 -11.65
C LEU A 244 14.01 -6.54 -12.60
N ASN A 245 13.40 -7.13 -13.64
CA ASN A 245 14.07 -7.88 -14.71
C ASN A 245 14.99 -9.02 -14.20
N GLN A 246 14.60 -9.64 -13.10
CA GLN A 246 15.29 -10.83 -12.58
C GLN A 246 14.89 -12.08 -13.38
N THR A 247 15.73 -13.12 -13.35
CA THR A 247 15.42 -14.37 -14.06
C THR A 247 14.29 -15.12 -13.36
N LEU A 248 13.19 -15.40 -14.05
CA LEU A 248 12.08 -16.18 -13.50
C LEU A 248 12.55 -17.62 -13.18
N LEU A 249 12.38 -18.05 -11.93
CA LEU A 249 12.64 -19.42 -11.48
C LEU A 249 11.37 -20.26 -11.45
N HIS A 250 10.31 -19.72 -10.86
CA HIS A 250 9.02 -20.40 -10.75
C HIS A 250 7.90 -19.43 -11.15
N PRO A 251 7.06 -19.79 -12.14
CA PRO A 251 5.87 -19.00 -12.46
C PRO A 251 4.86 -19.08 -11.32
N ALA A 252 3.85 -18.21 -11.37
CA ALA A 252 2.77 -18.16 -10.38
C ALA A 252 2.18 -19.55 -10.11
N THR A 253 2.42 -20.07 -8.91
CA THR A 253 2.06 -21.43 -8.49
C THR A 253 1.31 -21.37 -7.16
N PRO A 254 0.31 -22.24 -6.91
CA PRO A 254 -0.35 -22.33 -5.61
C PRO A 254 0.64 -22.51 -4.46
N TRP A 255 0.53 -21.64 -3.47
CA TRP A 255 1.09 -21.82 -2.13
C TRP A 255 -0.01 -22.44 -1.27
N ASN A 256 0.31 -23.59 -0.67
CA ASN A 256 -0.63 -24.35 0.16
C ASN A 256 -0.25 -24.23 1.64
N PHE A 257 -1.26 -24.16 2.49
CA PHE A 257 -1.16 -24.20 3.94
C PHE A 257 -2.16 -25.23 4.46
N ASP A 258 -1.66 -26.35 4.98
CA ASP A 258 -2.46 -27.55 5.29
C ASP A 258 -3.56 -27.31 6.34
N LEU A 259 -3.43 -26.25 7.15
CA LEU A 259 -4.45 -25.87 8.14
C LEU A 259 -5.66 -25.16 7.52
N ASN A 260 -5.58 -24.67 6.29
CA ASN A 260 -6.68 -24.01 5.59
C ASN A 260 -7.48 -25.02 4.74
N LEU A 261 -8.79 -24.80 4.59
CA LEU A 261 -9.65 -25.54 3.67
C LEU A 261 -10.46 -24.55 2.81
N PRO A 262 -10.20 -24.45 1.48
CA PRO A 262 -9.17 -25.18 0.74
C PRO A 262 -7.75 -24.81 1.19
N SER A 263 -6.79 -25.74 0.98
CA SER A 263 -5.41 -25.54 1.45
C SER A 263 -4.66 -24.45 0.70
N THR A 264 -5.10 -24.07 -0.49
CA THR A 264 -4.52 -22.94 -1.23
C THR A 264 -4.68 -21.66 -0.42
N ALA A 265 -3.55 -21.13 0.07
CA ALA A 265 -3.50 -19.87 0.81
C ALA A 265 -3.10 -18.69 -0.09
N GLY A 266 -2.60 -18.95 -1.31
CA GLY A 266 -2.31 -17.91 -2.29
C GLY A 266 -1.53 -18.44 -3.49
N LEU A 267 -0.90 -17.52 -4.23
CA LEU A 267 0.03 -17.81 -5.31
C LEU A 267 1.41 -17.24 -4.97
N TYR A 268 2.47 -17.89 -5.42
CA TYR A 268 3.82 -17.34 -5.35
C TYR A 268 4.51 -17.42 -6.71
N THR A 269 5.35 -16.42 -7.00
CA THR A 269 6.26 -16.36 -8.15
C THR A 269 7.65 -16.14 -7.60
N ALA A 270 8.65 -16.88 -8.10
CA ALA A 270 10.03 -16.78 -7.62
C ALA A 270 11.00 -16.39 -8.74
N TYR A 271 12.01 -15.59 -8.38
CA TYR A 271 13.06 -15.12 -9.28
C TYR A 271 14.44 -15.44 -8.72
N LYS A 272 15.44 -15.57 -9.60
CA LYS A 272 16.81 -15.94 -9.24
C LYS A 272 17.51 -14.75 -8.59
N GLU A 273 18.13 -14.98 -7.44
CA GLU A 273 19.10 -14.06 -6.82
C GLU A 273 20.40 -14.11 -7.66
N GLU A 274 21.02 -12.96 -7.94
CA GLU A 274 22.33 -12.93 -8.62
C GLU A 274 23.36 -13.71 -7.77
N GLU A 275 23.90 -14.81 -8.31
CA GLU A 275 24.92 -15.60 -7.63
C GLU A 275 26.29 -14.89 -7.75
N GLU A 276 26.86 -14.43 -6.63
CA GLU A 276 28.31 -14.33 -6.53
C GLU A 276 28.90 -15.76 -6.56
N GLY A 277 29.38 -16.17 -7.73
CA GLY A 277 30.40 -17.20 -7.90
C GLY A 277 30.30 -18.47 -7.04
N GLY A 278 29.54 -19.46 -7.51
CA GLY A 278 29.83 -20.87 -7.23
C GLY A 278 28.71 -21.65 -6.55
N LEU A 279 28.02 -22.45 -7.37
CA LEU A 279 27.32 -23.70 -7.07
C LEU A 279 27.21 -24.06 -5.58
N LYS A 280 26.04 -23.82 -4.99
CA LYS A 280 25.46 -24.71 -3.99
C LYS A 280 23.96 -24.89 -4.23
N ASN A 281 23.60 -26.02 -4.83
CA ASN A 281 22.26 -26.59 -4.71
C ASN A 281 21.98 -26.83 -3.22
N ILE A 282 21.09 -26.06 -2.61
CA ILE A 282 20.49 -26.41 -1.32
C ILE A 282 18.99 -26.19 -1.44
N SER A 283 18.29 -27.31 -1.59
CA SER A 283 16.87 -27.47 -1.24
C SER A 283 16.70 -27.17 0.25
N THR A 284 15.70 -26.36 0.61
CA THR A 284 15.18 -26.33 1.98
C THR A 284 13.65 -26.40 1.95
N ASN A 285 13.17 -27.49 2.53
CA ASN A 285 11.79 -27.72 2.97
C ASN A 285 11.32 -26.65 3.98
N PRO A 286 9.99 -26.48 4.12
CA PRO A 286 9.37 -25.37 4.84
C PRO A 286 9.28 -25.60 6.35
N LEU A 287 9.23 -24.48 7.09
CA LEU A 287 8.60 -24.37 8.42
C LEU A 287 7.18 -23.85 8.24
#